data_AF-N9RL93-F1
#
_entry.id   AF-N9RL93-F1
#
_cell.length_a   1.000
_cell.length_b   1.000
_cell.length_c   1.000
_cell.angle_alpha   90.00
_cell.angle_beta   90.00
_cell.angle_gamma   90.00
#
_symmetry.space_group_name_H-M   'P 1'
#
loop_
_entity.id
_entity.type
_entity.pdbx_description
1 polymer ?
#
loop_
_entity_poly.entity_id
_entity_poly.type
_entity_poly.pdbx_seq_one_letter_code
_entity_poly.pdbx_strand_id
1 'polypeptide(L)' 'MSEQEKLILMPAELSLEAATKRASEQYEECSENFKNLHRDCREPEYTRLKTRWIEHRAVQLQEQYRALVKVVGRTSC' A
#
# COMPACT_ATOMS: atom_id res chain seq x y z
N MET A 1 -1.65 4.71 40.93
CA MET A 1 -1.83 5.57 39.75
C MET A 1 -1.97 4.64 38.57
N SER A 2 -3.11 4.67 37.87
CA SER A 2 -3.36 3.72 36.78
C SER A 2 -2.45 4.11 35.60
N GLU A 3 -1.62 3.16 35.17
CA GLU A 3 -0.96 3.28 33.88
C GLU A 3 -2.06 3.26 32.83
N GLN A 4 -2.47 4.44 32.35
CA GLN A 4 -3.32 4.53 31.17
C GLN A 4 -2.48 3.99 30.01
N GLU A 5 -2.70 2.73 29.65
CA GLU A 5 -2.16 2.13 28.43
C GLU A 5 -2.46 3.08 27.28
N LYS A 6 -1.43 3.75 26.78
CA LYS A 6 -1.53 4.61 25.60
C LYS A 6 -1.73 3.71 24.39
N LEU A 7 -2.98 3.49 24.01
CA LEU A 7 -3.32 2.78 22.78
C LEU A 7 -2.84 3.62 21.59
N ILE A 8 -1.92 3.05 20.79
CA ILE A 8 -1.42 3.68 19.56
C ILE A 8 -2.25 3.15 18.40
N LEU A 9 -2.92 4.04 17.68
CA LEU A 9 -3.58 3.71 16.42
C LEU A 9 -2.51 3.35 15.37
N MET A 10 -2.60 2.12 14.85
CA MET A 10 -1.67 1.61 13.84
C MET A 10 -2.39 1.44 12.49
N PRO A 11 -1.78 1.86 11.37
CA PRO A 11 -2.37 1.63 10.05
C PRO A 11 -2.57 0.15 9.76
N ALA A 12 -3.75 -0.22 9.25
CA ALA A 12 -4.07 -1.60 8.91
C ALA A 12 -3.17 -2.14 7.79
N GLU A 13 -2.76 -1.26 6.88
CA GLU A 13 -1.87 -1.49 5.74
C GLU A 13 -0.43 -1.82 6.15
N LEU A 14 -0.12 -1.89 7.44
CA LEU A 14 1.09 -2.58 7.90
C LEU A 14 1.00 -4.10 7.67
N SER A 15 -0.20 -4.66 7.65
CA SER A 15 -0.44 -6.03 7.18
C SER A 15 -0.32 -6.11 5.66
N LEU A 16 0.35 -7.15 5.17
CA LEU A 16 0.51 -7.38 3.73
C LEU A 16 -0.86 -7.55 3.04
N GLU A 17 -1.81 -8.21 3.70
CA GLU A 17 -3.15 -8.44 3.15
C GLU A 17 -3.88 -7.11 2.91
N ALA A 18 -3.93 -6.26 3.93
CA ALA A 18 -4.56 -4.95 3.84
C ALA A 18 -3.84 -4.03 2.84
N ALA A 19 -2.50 -4.05 2.81
CA ALA A 19 -1.71 -3.31 1.84
C ALA A 19 -1.98 -3.76 0.40
N THR A 20 -2.10 -5.06 0.17
CA THR A 20 -2.38 -5.65 -1.15
C THR A 20 -3.80 -5.29 -1.61
N LYS A 21 -4.76 -5.34 -0.69
CA LYS A 21 -6.14 -4.89 -0.96
C LYS A 21 -6.15 -3.41 -1.36
N ARG A 22 -5.50 -2.54 -0.58
CA ARG A 22 -5.43 -1.10 -0.89
C ARG A 22 -4.69 -0.82 -2.19
N ALA A 23 -3.61 -1.54 -2.47
CA ALA A 23 -2.91 -1.45 -3.74
C ALA A 23 -3.79 -1.88 -4.92
N SER A 24 -4.61 -2.92 -4.75
CA SER A 24 -5.57 -3.35 -5.78
C SER A 24 -6.65 -2.29 -6.04
N GLU A 25 -7.18 -1.66 -4.99
CA GLU A 25 -8.12 -0.53 -5.13
C GLU A 25 -7.48 0.65 -5.87
N GLN A 26 -6.24 1.01 -5.53
CA GLN A 26 -5.50 2.06 -6.24
C GLN A 26 -5.22 1.69 -7.69
N TYR A 27 -5.01 0.41 -8.00
CA TYR A 27 -4.89 -0.05 -9.38
C TYR A 27 -6.20 0.25 -10.13
N GLU A 28 -7.36 -0.08 -9.58
CA GLU A 28 -8.64 0.16 -10.25
C GLU A 28 -8.87 1.66 -10.51
N GLU A 29 -8.48 2.53 -9.56
CA GLU A 29 -8.51 4.00 -9.71
C GLU A 29 -7.65 4.52 -10.88
N CYS A 30 -6.55 3.84 -11.22
CA CYS A 30 -5.63 4.24 -12.30
C CYS A 30 -5.61 3.28 -13.50
N SER A 31 -6.55 2.33 -13.54
CA SER A 31 -6.52 1.18 -14.45
C SER A 31 -6.55 1.61 -15.91
N GLU A 32 -7.32 2.64 -16.27
CA GLU A 32 -7.39 3.16 -17.63
C GLU A 32 -6.05 3.75 -18.10
N ASN A 33 -5.33 4.47 -17.24
CA ASN A 33 -4.00 4.97 -17.56
C ASN A 33 -3.02 3.80 -17.73
N PHE A 34 -3.09 2.80 -16.85
CA PHE A 34 -2.26 1.60 -16.94
C PHE A 34 -2.50 0.82 -18.24
N LYS A 35 -3.78 0.65 -18.64
CA LYS A 35 -4.16 0.07 -19.95
C LYS A 35 -3.56 0.85 -21.10
N ASN A 36 -3.68 2.18 -21.09
CA ASN A 36 -3.15 3.02 -22.16
C ASN A 36 -1.62 2.94 -22.28
N LEU A 37 -0.90 2.90 -21.16
CA LEU A 37 0.56 2.74 -21.12
C LEU A 37 1.02 1.37 -21.65
N HIS A 38 0.18 0.35 -21.50
CA HIS A 38 0.47 -1.03 -21.86
C HIS A 38 -0.42 -1.56 -22.99
N ARG A 39 -0.96 -0.67 -23.82
CA ARG A 39 -1.94 -1.01 -24.89
C ARG A 39 -1.41 -2.01 -25.90
N ASP A 40 -0.09 -2.04 -26.08
CA ASP A 40 0.59 -2.88 -27.06
C ASP A 40 1.03 -4.24 -26.45
N CYS A 41 0.81 -4.45 -25.15
CA CYS A 41 1.10 -5.71 -24.49
C CYS A 41 0.04 -6.77 -24.79
N ARG A 42 0.46 -8.03 -24.88
CA ARG A 42 -0.49 -9.16 -24.92
C ARG A 42 -1.04 -9.45 -23.52
N GLU A 43 -2.22 -10.05 -23.45
CA GLU A 43 -2.89 -10.40 -22.17
C GLU A 43 -1.99 -11.05 -21.11
N PRO A 44 -1.11 -12.03 -21.42
CA PRO A 44 -0.24 -12.62 -20.41
C PRO A 44 0.79 -11.63 -19.86
N GLU A 45 1.33 -10.76 -20.72
CA GLU A 45 2.30 -9.74 -20.33
C GLU A 45 1.64 -8.64 -19.52
N TYR A 46 0.46 -8.19 -19.96
CA TYR A 46 -0.37 -7.22 -19.27
C TYR A 46 -0.71 -7.68 -17.85
N THR A 47 -1.19 -8.93 -17.72
CA THR A 47 -1.53 -9.53 -16.42
C THR A 47 -0.32 -9.58 -15.50
N ARG A 48 0.84 -10.00 -16.01
CA ARG A 48 2.09 -10.03 -15.23
C ARG A 48 2.51 -8.63 -14.77
N LEU A 49 2.37 -7.62 -15.62
CA LEU A 49 2.68 -6.23 -15.28
C LEU A 49 1.72 -5.69 -14.22
N LYS A 50 0.41 -5.96 -14.35
CA LYS A 50 -0.59 -5.62 -13.33
C LYS A 50 -0.23 -6.23 -11.97
N THR A 51 0.03 -7.54 -11.92
CA THR A 51 0.38 -8.23 -10.67
C THR A 51 1.60 -7.61 -10.01
N ARG A 52 2.68 -7.40 -10.78
CA ARG A 52 3.92 -6.78 -10.27
C ARG A 52 3.70 -5.37 -9.75
N TRP A 53 2.87 -4.58 -10.44
CA TRP A 53 2.54 -3.23 -10.01
C TRP A 53 1.83 -3.25 -8.65
N ILE A 54 0.84 -4.12 -8.47
CA ILE A 54 0.08 -4.25 -7.21
C ILE A 54 0.99 -4.70 -6.07
N GLU A 55 1.81 -5.74 -6.29
CA GLU A 55 2.75 -6.25 -5.29
C GLU A 55 3.75 -5.18 -4.85
N HIS A 56 4.36 -4.48 -5.81
CA HIS A 56 5.30 -3.40 -5.51
C HIS A 56 4.61 -2.25 -4.77
N ARG A 57 3.38 -1.92 -5.16
CA ARG A 57 2.62 -0.85 -4.51
C ARG A 57 2.24 -1.20 -3.08
N ALA A 58 1.91 -2.45 -2.79
CA ALA A 58 1.63 -2.92 -1.43
C ALA A 58 2.86 -2.75 -0.51
N VAL A 59 4.06 -3.10 -1.00
CA VAL A 59 5.32 -2.90 -0.25
C VAL A 59 5.57 -1.41 0.00
N GLN A 60 5.39 -0.56 -1.02
CA GLN A 60 5.54 0.89 -0.86
C GLN A 60 4.57 1.46 0.18
N LEU A 61 3.32 1.02 0.19
CA LEU A 61 2.34 1.45 1.20
C LEU A 61 2.81 1.06 2.61
N GLN A 62 3.26 -0.18 2.81
CA GLN A 62 3.82 -0.61 4.09
C GLN A 62 4.99 0.26 4.54
N GLU A 63 5.92 0.57 3.63
CA GLU A 63 7.07 1.42 3.92
C GLU A 63 6.66 2.85 4.30
N GLN A 64 5.72 3.43 3.56
CA GLN A 64 5.16 4.76 3.83
C GLN A 64 4.49 4.83 5.21
N TYR A 65 3.65 3.86 5.54
CA TYR A 65 3.00 3.80 6.85
C TYR A 65 4.01 3.54 7.99
N ARG A 66 5.01 2.69 7.78
CA ARG A 66 6.11 2.50 8.75
C ARG A 66 6.88 3.80 8.98
N ALA A 67 7.16 4.56 7.93
CA ALA A 67 7.82 5.85 8.04
C ALA A 67 6.96 6.86 8.82
N LEU A 68 5.65 6.92 8.52
CA LEU A 68 4.70 7.78 9.22
C LEU A 68 4.64 7.49 10.72
N VAL A 69 4.50 6.21 11.10
CA VAL A 69 4.48 5.78 12.52
C VAL A 69 5.77 6.19 13.23
N LYS A 70 6.93 6.02 12.59
CA LYS A 70 8.23 6.43 13.17
C LYS A 70 8.30 7.95 13.40
N VAL A 71 7.72 8.76 12.52
CA VAL A 71 7.70 10.22 12.68
C VAL A 71 6.76 10.63 13.79
N VAL A 72 5.52 10.13 13.78
CA VAL A 72 4.51 10.46 14.81
C VAL A 72 4.98 10.02 16.20
N GLY A 73 5.54 8.81 16.31
CA GLY A 73 6.08 8.29 17.57
C GLY A 73 7.23 9.14 18.14
N ARG A 74 8.00 9.84 17.31
CA ARG A 74 9.05 10.78 17.76
C ARG A 74 8.49 12.12 18.22
N THR A 75 7.40 12.59 17.63
CA THR A 75 6.77 13.88 17.98
C THR A 75 5.87 13.79 19.21
N SER A 76 5.48 12.59 19.65
CA SER A 76 4.63 12.37 20.83
C SER A 76 5.43 12.12 22.13
N CYS A 77 6.75 12.33 22.12
CA CYS A 77 7.64 12.27 23.27
C CYS A 77 7.84 13.64 23.93
#